data_AF-Q7XP64-F1
#
_entry.id   AF-Q7XP64-F1
#
_cell.length_a   1.000
_cell.length_b   1.000
_cell.length_c   1.000
_cell.angle_alpha   90.00
_cell.angle_beta   90.00
_cell.angle_gamma   90.00
#
_symmetry.space_group_name_H-M   'P 1'
#
loop_
_entity.id
_entity.type
_entity.pdbx_description
1 polymer ?
#
loop_
_entity_poly.entity_id
_entity_poly.type
_entity_poly.pdbx_seq_one_letter_code
_entity_poly.pdbx_strand_id
1 'polypeptide(L)'
;MHPNMSCMYMRFHLTKYFNCHRREIVELFLRGLRTELTMETMNLLLEHLRRSPNEEQALGAVLLLHFDHALVEPHRDSVYREEAAKIITHSLRCSLSEENVVANIRKALLLLGGHFSFSGDLLAEDRMLKQAGFVDGSRVTRADSDAAVQDKGRDEDEVWLRDVTAALLGSGRRPFLEALSMCMSSPNHDLAAVCLTTAAWLSRSLASIDAADVQLAAFSALIPRLKQRLAGDRSQAQHRVLASVTLYNFSKIPDCRALLMLLADGLRDHLVELAELTWTAGQLITELQE
;
A
#
# COMPACT_ATOMS: atom_id res chain seq x y z
N MET A 1 5.70 -0.21 -41.34
CA MET A 1 5.09 -0.64 -40.06
C MET A 1 6.22 -1.04 -39.12
N HIS A 2 6.74 -0.10 -38.34
CA HIS A 2 7.68 -0.39 -37.26
C HIS A 2 6.92 -0.28 -35.94
N PRO A 3 6.65 -1.36 -35.21
CA PRO A 3 6.24 -1.22 -33.83
C PRO A 3 7.48 -0.82 -33.02
N ASN A 4 7.37 0.35 -32.38
CA ASN A 4 7.64 0.46 -30.95
C ASN A 4 9.09 0.36 -30.43
N MET A 5 10.06 0.96 -31.10
CA MET A 5 11.37 1.21 -30.48
C MET A 5 11.23 2.12 -29.23
N SER A 6 10.36 3.14 -29.29
CA SER A 6 10.07 4.01 -28.13
C SER A 6 9.40 3.27 -26.96
N CYS A 7 8.48 2.34 -27.24
CA CYS A 7 7.84 1.50 -26.22
C CYS A 7 8.82 0.51 -25.58
N MET A 8 9.74 -0.08 -26.37
CA MET A 8 10.76 -1.00 -25.85
C MET A 8 11.79 -0.27 -24.97
N TYR A 9 12.19 0.94 -25.35
CA TYR A 9 13.04 1.81 -24.54
C TYR A 9 12.35 2.23 -23.24
N MET A 10 11.07 2.61 -23.29
CA MET A 10 10.31 2.96 -22.09
C MET A 10 10.14 1.75 -21.18
N ARG A 11 9.81 0.57 -21.71
CA ARG A 11 9.71 -0.69 -20.97
C ARG A 11 11.04 -1.08 -20.32
N PHE A 12 12.17 -0.89 -21.01
CA PHE A 12 13.51 -1.15 -20.48
C PHE A 12 13.90 -0.14 -19.39
N HIS A 13 13.65 1.15 -19.60
CA HIS A 13 13.90 2.19 -18.60
C HIS A 13 12.98 2.05 -17.40
N LEU A 14 11.70 1.75 -17.58
CA LEU A 14 10.74 1.47 -16.52
C LEU A 14 11.19 0.25 -15.72
N THR A 15 11.52 -0.88 -16.36
CA THR A 15 11.98 -2.09 -15.64
C THR A 15 13.28 -1.82 -14.86
N LYS A 16 14.20 -1.03 -15.41
CA LYS A 16 15.47 -0.66 -14.74
C LYS A 16 15.27 0.40 -13.64
N TYR A 17 14.31 1.31 -13.80
CA TYR A 17 13.88 2.29 -12.80
C TYR A 17 13.16 1.59 -11.64
N PHE A 18 12.31 0.60 -11.93
CA PHE A 18 11.64 -0.23 -10.92
C PHE A 18 12.57 -1.19 -10.18
N ASN A 19 13.69 -1.60 -10.81
CA ASN A 19 14.72 -2.42 -10.16
C ASN A 19 15.76 -1.60 -9.37
N CYS A 20 15.78 -0.27 -9.52
CA CYS A 20 16.83 0.57 -8.96
C CYS A 20 16.25 1.67 -8.05
N HIS A 21 16.18 1.32 -6.76
CA HIS A 21 16.62 2.15 -5.63
C HIS A 21 15.73 3.29 -5.16
N ARG A 22 15.34 3.20 -3.87
CA ARG A 22 14.95 4.23 -2.90
C ARG A 22 14.12 5.40 -3.45
N ARG A 23 12.91 5.60 -2.91
CA ARG A 23 12.04 6.75 -3.20
C ARG A 23 12.82 8.09 -3.22
N GLU A 24 13.80 8.25 -2.34
CA GLU A 24 14.72 9.40 -2.32
C GLU A 24 15.47 9.65 -3.64
N ILE A 25 15.95 8.61 -4.33
CA ILE A 25 16.69 8.75 -5.61
C ILE A 25 15.72 9.11 -6.74
N VAL A 26 14.53 8.50 -6.73
CA VAL A 26 13.43 8.88 -7.62
C VAL A 26 13.07 10.34 -7.41
N GLU A 27 12.82 10.75 -6.17
CA GLU A 27 12.49 12.14 -5.83
C GLU A 27 13.63 13.11 -6.17
N LEU A 28 14.89 12.77 -5.91
CA LEU A 28 16.05 13.59 -6.28
C LEU A 28 16.15 13.77 -7.80
N PHE A 29 15.95 12.71 -8.57
CA PHE A 29 15.90 12.78 -10.02
C PHE A 29 14.74 13.67 -10.49
N LEU A 30 13.55 13.50 -9.90
CA LEU A 30 12.36 14.26 -10.25
C LEU A 30 12.45 15.74 -9.87
N ARG A 31 12.99 16.06 -8.68
CA ARG A 31 13.26 17.43 -8.23
C ARG A 31 14.28 18.16 -9.12
N GLY A 32 15.15 17.40 -9.81
CA GLY A 32 16.10 17.95 -10.79
C GLY A 32 15.50 18.29 -12.16
N LEU A 33 14.26 17.86 -12.45
CA LEU A 33 13.58 18.16 -13.71
C LEU A 33 12.87 19.52 -13.63
N ARG A 34 12.91 20.29 -14.72
CA ARG A 34 12.12 21.52 -14.84
C ARG A 34 10.63 21.18 -14.85
N THR A 35 9.80 21.99 -14.20
CA THR A 35 8.36 21.75 -14.05
C THR A 35 7.64 21.56 -15.39
N GLU A 36 8.03 22.31 -16.44
CA GLU A 36 7.45 22.17 -17.77
C GLU A 36 7.76 20.80 -18.39
N LEU A 37 8.99 20.31 -18.21
CA LEU A 37 9.40 18.98 -18.66
C LEU A 37 8.69 17.87 -17.88
N THR A 38 8.43 18.09 -16.59
CA THR A 38 7.66 17.17 -15.75
C THR A 38 6.22 17.01 -16.25
N MET A 39 5.55 18.13 -16.56
CA MET A 39 4.18 18.12 -17.11
C MET A 39 4.09 17.44 -18.48
N GLU A 40 5.03 17.73 -19.39
CA GLU A 40 5.10 17.06 -20.69
C GLU A 40 5.33 15.55 -20.53
N THR A 41 6.24 15.16 -19.64
CA THR A 41 6.52 13.75 -19.33
C THR A 41 5.29 13.04 -18.78
N MET A 42 4.53 13.67 -17.87
CA MET A 42 3.29 13.10 -17.33
C MET A 42 2.21 12.92 -18.39
N ASN A 43 2.07 13.88 -19.31
CA ASN A 43 1.13 13.75 -20.44
C ASN A 43 1.49 12.56 -21.34
N LEU A 44 2.76 12.44 -21.72
CA LEU A 44 3.25 11.33 -22.53
C LEU A 44 3.11 9.98 -21.80
N LEU A 45 3.43 9.94 -20.51
CA LEU A 45 3.25 8.75 -19.68
C LEU A 45 1.79 8.34 -19.60
N LEU A 46 0.88 9.30 -19.38
CA LEU A 46 -0.55 9.01 -19.29
C LEU A 46 -1.13 8.53 -20.62
N GLU A 47 -0.73 9.16 -21.72
CA GLU A 47 -1.11 8.73 -23.06
C GLU A 47 -0.58 7.32 -23.38
N HIS A 48 0.63 7.00 -22.94
CA HIS A 48 1.19 5.66 -23.05
C HIS A 48 0.40 4.65 -22.23
N LEU A 49 0.13 4.95 -20.95
CA LEU A 49 -0.65 4.10 -20.05
C LEU A 49 -2.01 3.69 -20.64
N ARG A 50 -2.72 4.65 -21.24
CA ARG A 50 -4.02 4.40 -21.90
C ARG A 50 -3.97 3.45 -23.08
N ARG A 51 -2.78 3.23 -23.68
CA ARG A 51 -2.57 2.32 -24.82
C ARG A 51 -1.87 1.02 -24.43
N SER A 52 -1.31 0.95 -23.23
CA SER A 52 -0.59 -0.22 -22.73
C SER A 52 -1.56 -1.31 -22.26
N PRO A 53 -1.16 -2.59 -22.30
CA PRO A 53 -1.96 -3.67 -21.75
C PRO A 53 -2.07 -3.56 -20.22
N ASN A 54 -3.18 -4.05 -19.65
CA ASN A 54 -3.49 -3.98 -18.21
C ASN A 54 -2.36 -4.47 -17.30
N GLU A 55 -1.58 -5.45 -17.76
CA GLU A 55 -0.43 -6.01 -17.06
C GLU A 55 0.59 -4.93 -16.63
N GLU A 56 0.78 -3.89 -17.44
CA GLU A 56 1.87 -2.91 -17.24
C GLU A 56 1.38 -1.58 -16.67
N GLN A 57 0.08 -1.34 -16.73
CA GLN A 57 -0.50 -0.06 -16.38
C GLN A 57 -0.31 0.29 -14.90
N ALA A 58 -0.39 -0.70 -14.00
CA ALA A 58 -0.27 -0.48 -12.55
C ALA A 58 1.07 0.18 -12.17
N LEU A 59 2.17 -0.28 -12.77
CA LEU A 59 3.50 0.26 -12.48
C LEU A 59 3.65 1.69 -13.02
N GLY A 60 3.22 1.95 -14.26
CA GLY A 60 3.27 3.30 -14.80
C GLY A 60 2.34 4.28 -14.05
N ALA A 61 1.24 3.81 -13.48
CA ALA A 61 0.38 4.63 -12.61
C ALA A 61 1.08 5.03 -11.29
N VAL A 62 1.86 4.14 -10.68
CA VAL A 62 2.70 4.48 -9.52
C VAL A 62 3.73 5.55 -9.90
N LEU A 63 4.37 5.42 -11.07
CA LEU A 63 5.30 6.42 -11.56
C LEU A 63 4.60 7.78 -11.79
N LEU A 64 3.38 7.76 -12.32
CA LEU A 64 2.58 8.96 -12.53
C LEU A 64 2.28 9.68 -11.20
N LEU A 65 1.99 8.93 -10.12
CA LEU A 65 1.82 9.50 -8.78
C LEU A 65 3.11 10.13 -8.23
N HIS A 66 4.27 9.52 -8.47
CA HIS A 66 5.55 10.10 -8.07
C HIS A 66 5.85 11.40 -8.81
N PHE A 67 5.59 11.46 -10.13
CA PHE A 67 5.74 12.70 -10.89
C PHE A 67 4.79 13.81 -10.40
N ASP A 68 3.53 13.47 -10.14
CA ASP A 68 2.54 14.42 -9.62
C ASP A 68 2.95 14.99 -8.26
N HIS A 69 3.45 14.14 -7.36
CA HIS A 69 3.93 14.55 -6.03
C HIS A 69 5.19 15.40 -6.09
N ALA A 70 6.06 15.21 -7.10
CA ALA A 70 7.29 15.99 -7.26
C ALA A 70 7.07 17.41 -7.79
N LEU A 71 5.85 17.77 -8.19
CA LEU A 71 5.52 19.14 -8.61
C LEU A 71 5.64 20.11 -7.43
N VAL A 72 6.19 21.30 -7.68
CA VAL A 72 6.39 22.36 -6.67
C VAL A 72 5.06 22.82 -6.04
N GLU A 73 3.98 22.80 -6.82
CA GLU A 73 2.61 23.03 -6.33
C GLU A 73 1.68 21.93 -6.86
N PRO A 74 1.53 20.82 -6.13
CA PRO A 74 0.61 19.76 -6.52
C PRO A 74 -0.81 20.32 -6.47
N HIS A 75 -1.50 20.33 -7.61
CA HIS A 75 -2.90 20.75 -7.66
C HIS A 75 -3.75 19.80 -6.81
N ARG A 76 -4.65 20.34 -5.99
CA ARG A 76 -5.59 19.53 -5.19
C ARG A 76 -6.43 18.61 -6.09
N ASP A 77 -6.76 19.07 -7.29
CA ASP A 77 -7.53 18.34 -8.29
C ASP A 77 -6.67 17.90 -9.49
N SER A 78 -5.61 17.14 -9.22
CA SER A 78 -4.75 16.61 -10.29
C SER A 78 -5.44 15.47 -11.06
N VAL A 79 -5.67 15.69 -12.35
CA VAL A 79 -6.19 14.67 -13.28
C VAL A 79 -5.25 13.46 -13.33
N TYR A 80 -3.93 13.65 -13.20
CA TYR A 80 -2.95 12.56 -13.20
C TYR A 80 -3.11 11.65 -11.99
N ARG A 81 -3.33 12.24 -10.81
CA ARG A 81 -3.55 11.52 -9.56
C ARG A 81 -4.83 10.68 -9.61
N GLU A 82 -5.92 11.29 -10.08
CA GLU A 82 -7.22 10.61 -10.23
C GLU A 82 -7.12 9.44 -11.21
N GLU A 83 -6.46 9.65 -12.35
CA GLU A 83 -6.32 8.63 -13.39
C GLU A 83 -5.38 7.50 -12.96
N ALA A 84 -4.29 7.81 -12.24
CA ALA A 84 -3.43 6.81 -11.63
C ALA A 84 -4.21 5.94 -10.62
N ALA A 85 -5.02 6.55 -9.75
CA ALA A 85 -5.86 5.81 -8.81
C ALA A 85 -6.89 4.91 -9.51
N LYS A 86 -7.49 5.37 -10.61
CA LYS A 86 -8.40 4.57 -11.45
C LYS A 86 -7.69 3.37 -12.06
N ILE A 87 -6.49 3.57 -12.62
CA ILE A 87 -5.68 2.51 -13.23
C ILE A 87 -5.30 1.46 -12.17
N ILE A 88 -4.77 1.89 -11.02
CA ILE A 88 -4.39 0.97 -9.92
C ILE A 88 -5.61 0.17 -9.45
N THR A 89 -6.76 0.83 -9.27
CA THR A 89 -8.02 0.18 -8.89
C THR A 89 -8.47 -0.85 -9.93
N HIS A 90 -8.36 -0.51 -11.22
CA HIS A 90 -8.71 -1.41 -12.32
C HIS A 90 -7.79 -2.64 -12.34
N SER A 91 -6.47 -2.44 -12.30
CA SER A 91 -5.48 -3.52 -12.25
C SER A 91 -5.68 -4.43 -11.03
N LEU A 92 -6.06 -3.87 -9.88
CA LEU A 92 -6.38 -4.64 -8.67
C LEU A 92 -7.62 -5.53 -8.89
N ARG A 93 -8.67 -5.02 -9.53
CA ARG A 93 -9.84 -5.83 -9.89
C ARG A 93 -9.49 -6.94 -10.90
N CYS A 94 -8.72 -6.61 -11.94
CA CYS A 94 -8.25 -7.61 -12.92
C CYS A 94 -7.44 -8.73 -12.26
N SER A 95 -6.65 -8.42 -11.23
CA SER A 95 -5.83 -9.43 -10.52
C SER A 95 -6.63 -10.56 -9.85
N LEU A 96 -7.95 -10.42 -9.72
CA LEU A 96 -8.84 -11.47 -9.24
C LEU A 96 -9.15 -12.54 -10.31
N SER A 97 -8.99 -12.19 -11.59
CA SER A 97 -9.30 -13.07 -12.74
C SER A 97 -8.13 -13.30 -13.69
N GLU A 98 -7.11 -12.44 -13.66
CA GLU A 98 -6.02 -12.38 -14.63
C GLU A 98 -4.65 -12.54 -13.92
N GLU A 99 -4.04 -13.72 -14.04
CA GLU A 99 -2.80 -14.07 -13.33
C GLU A 99 -1.57 -13.25 -13.79
N ASN A 100 -1.50 -12.94 -15.08
CA ASN A 100 -0.50 -12.06 -15.71
C ASN A 100 -0.42 -10.66 -15.06
N VAL A 101 -1.53 -10.14 -14.51
CA VAL A 101 -1.57 -8.82 -13.85
C VAL A 101 -1.02 -8.87 -12.42
N VAL A 102 -1.14 -10.03 -11.75
CA VAL A 102 -0.86 -10.20 -10.30
C VAL A 102 0.56 -9.75 -9.94
N ALA A 103 1.57 -10.12 -10.73
CA ALA A 103 2.96 -9.80 -10.43
C ALA A 103 3.21 -8.28 -10.40
N ASN A 104 2.67 -7.54 -11.36
CA ASN A 104 2.91 -6.11 -11.49
C ASN A 104 2.05 -5.28 -10.54
N ILE A 105 0.80 -5.68 -10.26
CA ILE A 105 0.01 -4.99 -9.24
C ILE A 105 0.59 -5.20 -7.83
N ARG A 106 1.11 -6.40 -7.52
CA ARG A 106 1.82 -6.65 -6.26
C ARG A 106 3.01 -5.71 -6.10
N LYS A 107 3.86 -5.62 -7.14
CA LYS A 107 4.98 -4.68 -7.15
C LYS A 107 4.49 -3.24 -6.98
N ALA A 108 3.47 -2.82 -7.73
CA ALA A 108 2.91 -1.47 -7.65
C ALA A 108 2.45 -1.11 -6.22
N LEU A 109 1.70 -1.99 -5.56
CA LEU A 109 1.23 -1.76 -4.20
C LEU A 109 2.37 -1.69 -3.17
N LEU A 110 3.39 -2.54 -3.32
CA LEU A 110 4.58 -2.51 -2.47
C LEU A 110 5.41 -1.23 -2.68
N LEU A 111 5.51 -0.74 -3.92
CA LEU A 111 6.18 0.52 -4.26
C LEU A 111 5.50 1.72 -3.60
N LEU A 112 4.16 1.75 -3.59
CA LEU A 112 3.39 2.82 -2.93
C LEU A 112 3.67 2.89 -1.43
N GLY A 113 3.85 1.72 -0.78
CA GLY A 113 4.18 1.63 0.64
C GLY A 113 5.58 2.13 1.02
N GLY A 114 6.47 2.40 0.05
CA GLY A 114 7.71 3.14 0.27
C GLY A 114 8.83 2.44 1.06
N HIS A 115 8.80 1.13 1.23
CA HIS A 115 9.79 0.41 2.03
C HIS A 115 10.64 -0.57 1.21
N PHE A 116 11.93 -0.24 1.09
CA PHE A 116 12.92 -0.95 0.27
C PHE A 116 14.15 -1.35 1.10
N SER A 117 14.77 -2.49 0.77
CA SER A 117 16.13 -2.81 1.24
C SER A 117 17.20 -2.04 0.45
N PHE A 118 18.45 -2.06 0.94
CA PHE A 118 19.61 -1.58 0.17
C PHE A 118 19.79 -2.33 -1.17
N SER A 119 19.40 -3.61 -1.26
CA SER A 119 19.42 -4.42 -2.49
C SER A 119 18.25 -4.14 -3.45
N GLY A 120 17.29 -3.29 -3.07
CA GLY A 120 16.08 -3.03 -3.86
C GLY A 120 14.97 -4.05 -3.68
N ASP A 121 15.10 -4.96 -2.71
CA ASP A 121 14.06 -5.93 -2.37
C ASP A 121 12.87 -5.21 -1.70
N LEU A 122 11.67 -5.58 -2.11
CA LEU A 122 10.41 -5.05 -1.57
C LEU A 122 10.15 -5.68 -0.18
N LEU A 123 10.64 -5.02 0.87
CA LEU A 123 10.56 -5.50 2.26
C LEU A 123 9.40 -4.90 3.06
N ALA A 124 8.41 -4.28 2.41
CA ALA A 124 7.32 -3.59 3.12
C ALA A 124 6.58 -4.51 4.09
N GLU A 125 6.31 -5.75 3.67
CA GLU A 125 5.67 -6.77 4.51
C GLU A 125 6.59 -7.21 5.67
N ASP A 126 7.83 -7.63 5.36
CA ASP A 126 8.79 -8.09 6.39
C ASP A 126 9.07 -7.02 7.44
N ARG A 127 9.21 -5.75 7.03
CA ARG A 127 9.41 -4.64 7.94
C ARG A 127 8.17 -4.41 8.81
N MET A 128 6.98 -4.50 8.24
CA MET A 128 5.73 -4.33 8.99
C MET A 128 5.51 -5.45 10.00
N LEU A 129 5.79 -6.70 9.62
CA LEU A 129 5.76 -7.86 10.52
C LEU A 129 6.76 -7.68 11.67
N LYS A 130 7.99 -7.23 11.38
CA LYS A 130 8.98 -6.90 12.43
C LYS A 130 8.52 -5.76 13.34
N GLN A 131 7.95 -4.70 12.78
CA GLN A 131 7.40 -3.58 13.57
C GLN A 131 6.25 -4.04 14.46
N ALA A 132 5.43 -4.98 13.99
CA ALA A 132 4.40 -5.62 14.78
C ALA A 132 4.96 -6.56 15.86
N GLY A 133 6.27 -6.80 15.87
CA GLY A 133 6.96 -7.77 16.73
C GLY A 133 6.52 -9.20 16.46
N PHE A 134 6.29 -9.53 15.20
CA PHE A 134 6.00 -10.89 14.79
C PHE A 134 7.21 -11.80 15.01
N VAL A 135 7.05 -12.84 15.82
CA VAL A 135 8.07 -13.86 16.05
C VAL A 135 7.85 -15.01 15.06
N ASP A 136 8.54 -14.94 13.92
CA ASP A 136 8.52 -16.04 12.94
C ASP A 136 9.51 -17.13 13.37
N GLY A 137 8.99 -18.29 13.81
CA GLY A 137 9.81 -19.43 14.21
C GLY A 137 10.64 -20.06 13.08
N SER A 138 10.41 -19.67 11.81
CA SER A 138 11.02 -20.30 10.63
C SER A 138 12.08 -19.44 9.92
N ARG A 139 12.30 -18.18 10.30
CA ARG A 139 13.21 -17.27 9.58
C ARG A 139 14.39 -16.85 10.45
N VAL A 140 15.48 -17.61 10.37
CA VAL A 140 16.81 -17.17 10.81
C VAL A 140 17.11 -15.84 10.11
N THR A 141 17.24 -14.79 10.93
CA THR A 141 17.42 -13.40 10.58
C THR A 141 18.54 -13.19 9.57
N ARG A 142 18.19 -12.73 8.38
CA ARG A 142 19.13 -12.22 7.38
C ARG A 142 19.00 -10.71 7.18
N ALA A 143 18.69 -9.99 8.26
CA ALA A 143 18.37 -8.57 8.18
C ALA A 143 18.70 -7.81 9.49
N ASP A 144 19.94 -7.98 9.97
CA ASP A 144 20.48 -7.21 11.10
C ASP A 144 21.47 -6.11 10.67
N SER A 145 21.75 -5.90 9.37
CA SER A 145 22.77 -4.92 8.96
C SER A 145 22.25 -3.55 8.51
N ASP A 146 20.94 -3.27 8.56
CA ASP A 146 20.37 -2.01 8.01
C ASP A 146 19.72 -1.10 9.07
N ALA A 147 19.93 -1.38 10.36
CA ALA A 147 19.27 -0.69 11.47
C ALA A 147 19.78 0.74 11.79
N ALA A 148 20.64 1.33 10.95
CA ALA A 148 21.40 2.52 11.36
C ALA A 148 21.31 3.73 10.42
N VAL A 149 20.19 3.97 9.70
CA VAL A 149 19.95 5.28 9.05
C VAL A 149 18.45 5.55 8.84
N GLN A 150 17.64 5.80 9.88
CA GLN A 150 16.20 6.10 9.69
C GLN A 150 15.59 7.10 10.68
N ASP A 151 16.20 8.27 10.83
CA ASP A 151 15.59 9.37 11.59
C ASP A 151 15.20 10.58 10.73
N LYS A 152 15.85 10.80 9.57
CA LYS A 152 15.59 11.98 8.72
C LYS A 152 14.56 11.82 7.59
N GLY A 153 14.17 10.59 7.23
CA GLY A 153 13.25 10.31 6.13
C GLY A 153 11.82 9.95 6.54
N ARG A 154 11.54 9.92 7.85
CA ARG A 154 10.26 9.45 8.39
C ARG A 154 9.10 10.42 8.13
N ASP A 155 9.34 11.71 8.25
CA ASP A 155 8.31 12.73 8.02
C ASP A 155 7.92 12.80 6.52
N GLU A 156 8.91 12.69 5.62
CA GLU A 156 8.66 12.62 4.17
C GLU A 156 7.93 11.32 3.78
N ASP A 157 8.25 10.18 4.42
CA ASP A 157 7.49 8.94 4.27
C ASP A 157 6.02 9.11 4.66
N GLU A 158 5.75 9.79 5.78
CA GLU A 158 4.39 9.99 6.28
C GLU A 158 3.57 10.94 5.39
N VAL A 159 4.19 12.01 4.86
CA VAL A 159 3.54 12.91 3.89
C VAL A 159 3.18 12.17 2.60
N TRP A 160 4.12 11.41 2.04
CA TRP A 160 3.88 10.61 0.83
C TRP A 160 2.72 9.62 1.02
N LEU A 161 2.74 8.85 2.11
CA LEU A 161 1.70 7.84 2.36
C LEU A 161 0.33 8.49 2.59
N ARG A 162 0.27 9.66 3.24
CA ARG A 162 -0.97 10.43 3.39
C ARG A 162 -1.51 10.88 2.04
N ASP A 163 -0.66 11.43 1.18
CA ASP A 163 -1.05 11.97 -0.12
C ASP A 163 -1.48 10.86 -1.10
N VAL A 164 -0.76 9.72 -1.11
CA VAL A 164 -1.18 8.52 -1.84
C VAL A 164 -2.48 7.94 -1.28
N THR A 165 -2.67 7.93 0.03
CA THR A 165 -3.93 7.48 0.63
C THR A 165 -5.09 8.36 0.14
N ALA A 166 -4.91 9.68 0.16
CA ALA A 166 -5.91 10.61 -0.36
C ALA A 166 -6.18 10.37 -1.86
N ALA A 167 -5.15 10.13 -2.66
CA ALA A 167 -5.25 9.80 -4.08
C ALA A 167 -6.09 8.54 -4.34
N LEU A 168 -5.77 7.45 -3.65
CA LEU A 168 -6.39 6.15 -3.87
C LEU A 168 -7.84 6.11 -3.40
N LEU A 169 -8.14 6.79 -2.29
CA LEU A 169 -9.50 6.82 -1.75
C LEU A 169 -10.37 7.79 -2.54
N GLY A 170 -9.82 8.94 -2.95
CA GLY A 170 -10.54 9.98 -3.68
C GLY A 170 -11.82 10.42 -2.97
N SER A 171 -12.68 11.12 -3.71
CA SER A 171 -14.03 11.48 -3.25
C SER A 171 -15.09 10.47 -3.71
N GLY A 172 -16.14 10.27 -2.91
CA GLY A 172 -17.32 9.52 -3.32
C GLY A 172 -17.27 8.02 -3.02
N ARG A 173 -17.43 7.15 -4.04
CA ARG A 173 -17.66 5.70 -3.86
C ARG A 173 -16.43 4.86 -3.48
N ARG A 174 -15.23 5.46 -3.49
CA ARG A 174 -13.95 4.84 -3.05
C ARG A 174 -13.74 3.42 -3.60
N PRO A 175 -13.79 3.21 -4.93
CA PRO A 175 -13.74 1.88 -5.56
C PRO A 175 -12.44 1.11 -5.27
N PHE A 176 -11.36 1.81 -4.92
CA PHE A 176 -10.12 1.20 -4.47
C PHE A 176 -10.30 0.34 -3.21
N LEU A 177 -11.05 0.82 -2.21
CA LEU A 177 -11.29 0.07 -0.97
C LEU A 177 -12.05 -1.23 -1.22
N GLU A 178 -13.04 -1.19 -2.10
CA GLU A 178 -13.80 -2.37 -2.50
C GLU A 178 -12.89 -3.40 -3.18
N ALA A 179 -12.08 -2.96 -4.15
CA ALA A 179 -11.12 -3.81 -4.85
C ALA A 179 -10.09 -4.42 -3.87
N LEU A 180 -9.52 -3.59 -2.98
CA LEU A 180 -8.57 -4.00 -1.97
C LEU A 180 -9.16 -5.05 -1.02
N SER A 181 -10.37 -4.79 -0.52
CA SER A 181 -11.13 -5.70 0.34
C SER A 181 -11.31 -7.07 -0.34
N MET A 182 -11.70 -7.10 -1.61
CA MET A 182 -11.83 -8.36 -2.35
C MET A 182 -10.50 -9.12 -2.49
N CYS A 183 -9.41 -8.42 -2.87
CA CYS A 183 -8.10 -9.03 -3.06
C CYS A 183 -7.46 -9.50 -1.74
N MET A 184 -7.78 -8.87 -0.61
CA MET A 184 -7.39 -9.37 0.72
C MET A 184 -7.92 -10.77 0.99
N SER A 185 -9.00 -11.22 0.33
CA SER A 185 -9.56 -12.58 0.44
C SER A 185 -9.16 -13.51 -0.71
N SER A 186 -8.19 -13.10 -1.55
CA SER A 186 -7.73 -13.90 -2.68
C SER A 186 -7.18 -15.27 -2.23
N PRO A 187 -7.36 -16.34 -3.02
CA PRO A 187 -6.67 -17.61 -2.83
C PRO A 187 -5.16 -17.51 -3.10
N ASN A 188 -4.73 -16.52 -3.88
CA ASN A 188 -3.31 -16.23 -4.05
C ASN A 188 -2.77 -15.56 -2.78
N HIS A 189 -2.03 -16.32 -1.96
CA HIS A 189 -1.51 -15.86 -0.68
C HIS A 189 -0.64 -14.61 -0.81
N ASP A 190 0.22 -14.56 -1.84
CA ASP A 190 1.07 -13.41 -2.05
C ASP A 190 0.28 -12.13 -2.38
N LEU A 191 -0.79 -12.25 -3.18
CA LEU A 191 -1.66 -11.11 -3.47
C LEU A 191 -2.40 -10.66 -2.21
N ALA A 192 -2.91 -11.61 -1.42
CA ALA A 192 -3.58 -11.32 -0.17
C ALA A 192 -2.64 -10.62 0.83
N ALA A 193 -1.39 -11.08 0.95
CA ALA A 193 -0.37 -10.51 1.82
C ALA A 193 -0.03 -9.06 1.44
N VAL A 194 0.15 -8.78 0.15
CA VAL A 194 0.40 -7.42 -0.33
C VAL A 194 -0.82 -6.50 -0.10
N CYS A 195 -2.04 -7.01 -0.29
CA CYS A 195 -3.25 -6.23 -0.03
C CYS A 195 -3.45 -5.95 1.47
N LEU A 196 -3.12 -6.91 2.34
CA LEU A 196 -3.13 -6.73 3.79
C LEU A 196 -2.06 -5.72 4.24
N THR A 197 -0.85 -5.81 3.68
CA THR A 197 0.21 -4.83 3.90
C THR A 197 -0.23 -3.44 3.44
N THR A 198 -0.94 -3.36 2.32
CA THR A 198 -1.52 -2.11 1.80
C THR A 198 -2.56 -1.52 2.73
N ALA A 199 -3.50 -2.33 3.22
CA ALA A 199 -4.49 -1.93 4.20
C ALA A 199 -3.85 -1.41 5.50
N ALA A 200 -2.75 -2.03 5.94
CA ALA A 200 -2.06 -1.66 7.16
C ALA A 200 -1.35 -0.30 7.06
N TRP A 201 -0.58 0.00 6.00
CA TRP A 201 0.01 1.34 5.88
C TRP A 201 -1.03 2.42 5.55
N LEU A 202 -2.08 2.06 4.79
CA LEU A 202 -3.18 2.96 4.47
C LEU A 202 -3.94 3.36 5.74
N SER A 203 -4.29 2.39 6.60
CA SER A 203 -4.96 2.65 7.89
C SER A 203 -4.12 3.50 8.84
N ARG A 204 -2.79 3.32 8.87
CA ARG A 204 -1.88 4.20 9.62
C ARG A 204 -1.94 5.64 9.10
N SER A 205 -1.98 5.81 7.79
CA SER A 205 -2.00 7.13 7.14
C SER A 205 -3.35 7.83 7.29
N LEU A 206 -4.44 7.08 7.46
CA LEU A 206 -5.77 7.64 7.73
C LEU A 206 -5.83 8.43 9.03
N ALA A 207 -5.03 8.07 10.04
CA ALA A 207 -5.01 8.78 11.32
C ALA A 207 -4.52 10.23 11.19
N SER A 208 -3.76 10.56 10.13
CA SER A 208 -3.30 11.92 9.83
C SER A 208 -4.17 12.67 8.83
N ILE A 209 -5.23 12.04 8.30
CA ILE A 209 -6.20 12.64 7.39
C ILE A 209 -7.39 13.13 8.21
N ASP A 210 -7.61 14.45 8.24
CA ASP A 210 -8.78 15.07 8.89
C ASP A 210 -10.03 14.97 8.00
N ALA A 211 -10.50 13.73 7.80
CA ALA A 211 -11.71 13.42 7.02
C ALA A 211 -12.40 12.17 7.58
N ALA A 212 -13.27 12.37 8.57
CA ALA A 212 -13.97 11.29 9.27
C ALA A 212 -14.77 10.38 8.32
N ASP A 213 -15.36 10.94 7.26
CA ASP A 213 -16.11 10.17 6.26
C ASP A 213 -15.20 9.22 5.44
N VAL A 214 -13.95 9.61 5.19
CA VAL A 214 -12.93 8.78 4.54
C VAL A 214 -12.49 7.66 5.48
N GLN A 215 -12.19 8.00 6.73
CA GLN A 215 -11.78 7.04 7.76
C GLN A 215 -12.85 5.97 7.99
N LEU A 216 -14.11 6.38 8.16
CA LEU A 216 -15.24 5.48 8.39
C LEU A 216 -15.57 4.60 7.19
N ALA A 217 -15.39 5.10 5.96
CA ALA A 217 -15.59 4.28 4.78
C ALA A 217 -14.49 3.23 4.60
N ALA A 218 -13.22 3.58 4.87
CA ALA A 218 -12.13 2.62 4.90
C ALA A 218 -12.37 1.54 5.96
N PHE A 219 -12.79 1.96 7.16
CA PHE A 219 -13.19 1.04 8.22
C PHE A 219 -14.28 0.07 7.74
N SER A 220 -15.40 0.61 7.26
CA SER A 220 -16.57 -0.18 6.83
C SER A 220 -16.23 -1.16 5.70
N ALA A 221 -15.38 -0.76 4.75
CA ALA A 221 -15.01 -1.59 3.61
C ALA A 221 -14.05 -2.74 3.97
N LEU A 222 -13.14 -2.51 4.92
CA LEU A 222 -12.05 -3.46 5.23
C LEU A 222 -12.40 -4.41 6.38
N ILE A 223 -13.19 -3.97 7.36
CA ILE A 223 -13.48 -4.73 8.58
C ILE A 223 -13.99 -6.16 8.32
N PRO A 224 -14.96 -6.40 7.41
CA PRO A 224 -15.44 -7.76 7.16
C PRO A 224 -14.31 -8.74 6.81
N ARG A 225 -13.33 -8.28 6.02
CA ARG A 225 -12.20 -9.11 5.56
C ARG A 225 -11.09 -9.22 6.60
N LEU A 226 -10.87 -8.16 7.38
CA LEU A 226 -9.96 -8.20 8.53
C LEU A 226 -10.44 -9.23 9.57
N LYS A 227 -11.75 -9.24 9.88
CA LYS A 227 -12.36 -10.25 10.76
C LYS A 227 -12.16 -11.66 10.22
N GLN A 228 -12.45 -11.86 8.93
CA GLN A 228 -12.29 -13.15 8.28
C GLN A 228 -10.83 -13.64 8.33
N ARG A 229 -9.86 -12.75 8.08
CA ARG A 229 -8.43 -13.10 8.11
C ARG A 229 -7.93 -13.39 9.51
N LEU A 230 -8.39 -12.63 10.50
CA LEU A 230 -8.04 -12.87 11.91
C LEU A 230 -8.56 -14.22 12.42
N ALA A 231 -9.76 -14.62 11.98
CA ALA A 231 -10.38 -15.91 12.24
C ALA A 231 -9.93 -17.04 11.30
N GLY A 232 -8.99 -16.77 10.40
CA GLY A 232 -8.51 -17.71 9.40
C GLY A 232 -7.56 -18.77 9.96
N ASP A 233 -7.05 -19.62 9.05
CA ASP A 233 -6.12 -20.70 9.36
C ASP A 233 -4.87 -20.19 10.10
N ARG A 234 -4.46 -20.92 11.16
CA ARG A 234 -3.26 -20.67 11.94
C ARG A 234 -1.98 -20.76 11.10
N SER A 235 -2.00 -21.54 10.02
CA SER A 235 -0.89 -21.62 9.06
C SER A 235 -0.58 -20.28 8.38
N GLN A 236 -1.55 -19.35 8.35
CA GLN A 236 -1.42 -18.01 7.77
C GLN A 236 -1.19 -16.95 8.85
N ALA A 237 -0.29 -17.21 9.79
CA ALA A 237 0.03 -16.30 10.90
C ALA A 237 0.37 -14.88 10.43
N GLN A 238 1.14 -14.73 9.35
CA GLN A 238 1.50 -13.42 8.78
C GLN A 238 0.26 -12.61 8.38
N HIS A 239 -0.72 -13.23 7.71
CA HIS A 239 -1.97 -12.56 7.35
C HIS A 239 -2.78 -12.11 8.58
N ARG A 240 -2.80 -12.93 9.63
CA ARG A 240 -3.49 -12.61 10.90
C ARG A 240 -2.82 -11.42 11.58
N VAL A 241 -1.49 -11.36 11.58
CA VAL A 241 -0.71 -10.23 12.11
C VAL A 241 -0.97 -8.96 11.31
N LEU A 242 -0.91 -8.99 9.98
CA LEU A 242 -1.19 -7.79 9.18
C LEU A 242 -2.64 -7.29 9.37
N ALA A 243 -3.59 -8.22 9.57
CA ALA A 243 -4.96 -7.87 9.90
C ALA A 243 -5.06 -7.21 11.28
N SER A 244 -4.37 -7.71 12.30
CA SER A 244 -4.36 -7.10 13.64
C SER A 244 -3.68 -5.74 13.66
N VAL A 245 -2.61 -5.54 12.87
CA VAL A 245 -1.97 -4.23 12.67
C VAL A 245 -2.97 -3.22 12.08
N THR A 246 -3.73 -3.61 11.06
CA THR A 246 -4.73 -2.73 10.45
C THR A 246 -5.83 -2.36 11.45
N LEU A 247 -6.31 -3.33 12.24
CA LEU A 247 -7.30 -3.11 13.30
C LEU A 247 -6.77 -2.19 14.41
N TYR A 248 -5.51 -2.37 14.81
CA TYR A 248 -4.83 -1.50 15.77
C TYR A 248 -4.70 -0.07 15.26
N ASN A 249 -4.38 0.14 13.98
CA ASN A 249 -4.35 1.49 13.41
C ASN A 249 -5.74 2.13 13.44
N PHE A 250 -6.80 1.36 13.16
CA PHE A 250 -8.17 1.86 13.30
C PHE A 250 -8.56 2.18 14.75
N SER A 251 -8.04 1.46 15.75
CA SER A 251 -8.33 1.78 17.17
C SER A 251 -7.72 3.12 17.62
N LYS A 252 -6.77 3.68 16.85
CA LYS A 252 -6.23 5.03 17.09
C LYS A 252 -7.10 6.15 16.52
N ILE A 253 -8.12 5.82 15.72
CA ILE A 253 -9.07 6.78 15.17
C ILE A 253 -10.34 6.76 16.04
N PRO A 254 -10.77 7.88 16.66
CA PRO A 254 -11.86 7.87 17.65
C PRO A 254 -13.16 7.20 17.18
N ASP A 255 -13.68 7.59 16.00
CA ASP A 255 -14.93 7.05 15.49
C ASP A 255 -14.82 5.55 15.13
N CYS A 256 -13.67 5.15 14.57
CA CYS A 256 -13.39 3.74 14.27
C CYS A 256 -13.21 2.92 15.55
N ARG A 257 -12.57 3.47 16.59
CA ARG A 257 -12.42 2.84 17.91
C ARG A 257 -13.77 2.54 18.52
N ALA A 258 -14.69 3.51 18.52
CA ALA A 258 -16.04 3.31 19.03
C ALA A 258 -16.76 2.13 18.32
N LEU A 259 -16.60 2.02 17.00
CA LEU A 259 -17.15 0.88 16.24
C LEU A 259 -16.41 -0.44 16.51
N LEU A 260 -15.10 -0.42 16.73
CA LEU A 260 -14.34 -1.62 17.09
C LEU A 260 -14.73 -2.16 18.46
N MET A 261 -15.03 -1.29 19.42
CA MET A 261 -15.51 -1.70 20.75
C MET A 261 -16.80 -2.52 20.64
N LEU A 262 -17.70 -2.15 19.73
CA LEU A 262 -18.93 -2.92 19.45
C LEU A 262 -18.66 -4.30 18.81
N LEU A 263 -17.48 -4.50 18.23
CA LEU A 263 -17.06 -5.74 17.59
C LEU A 263 -16.11 -6.57 18.47
N ALA A 264 -15.66 -6.04 19.61
CA ALA A 264 -14.55 -6.57 20.39
C ALA A 264 -14.76 -8.03 20.82
N ASP A 265 -15.99 -8.39 21.23
CA ASP A 265 -16.32 -9.75 21.67
C ASP A 265 -16.07 -10.78 20.56
N GLY A 266 -16.33 -10.43 19.30
CA GLY A 266 -16.07 -11.31 18.16
C GLY A 266 -14.60 -11.40 17.74
N LEU A 267 -13.73 -10.54 18.27
CA LEU A 267 -12.30 -10.49 17.95
C LEU A 267 -11.43 -11.10 19.07
N ARG A 268 -11.89 -11.02 20.31
CA ARG A 268 -11.10 -11.27 21.52
C ARG A 268 -10.37 -12.61 21.51
N ASP A 269 -11.07 -13.71 21.25
CA ASP A 269 -10.47 -15.05 21.28
C ASP A 269 -9.32 -15.19 20.27
N HIS A 270 -9.53 -14.64 19.07
CA HIS A 270 -8.52 -14.67 18.01
C HIS A 270 -7.32 -13.77 18.30
N LEU A 271 -7.55 -12.63 18.96
CA LEU A 271 -6.47 -11.73 19.37
C LEU A 271 -5.65 -12.30 20.53
N VAL A 272 -6.28 -12.97 21.50
CA VAL A 272 -5.60 -13.61 22.63
C VAL A 272 -4.65 -14.68 22.13
N GLU A 273 -5.11 -15.52 21.20
CA GLU A 273 -4.25 -16.52 20.55
C GLU A 273 -3.09 -15.86 19.79
N LEU A 274 -3.38 -14.78 19.04
CA LEU A 274 -2.38 -14.09 18.23
C LEU A 274 -1.36 -13.29 19.06
N ALA A 275 -1.69 -12.92 20.31
CA ALA A 275 -0.82 -12.17 21.21
C ALA A 275 0.46 -12.93 21.57
N GLU A 276 0.47 -14.26 21.46
CA GLU A 276 1.68 -15.07 21.60
C GLU A 276 2.68 -14.84 20.46
N LEU A 277 2.19 -14.42 19.29
CA LEU A 277 2.99 -14.26 18.07
C LEU A 277 3.35 -12.81 17.78
N THR A 278 2.59 -11.83 18.30
CA THR A 278 2.81 -10.40 18.06
C THR A 278 2.32 -9.55 19.23
N TRP A 279 3.13 -8.58 19.65
CA TRP A 279 2.72 -7.63 20.70
C TRP A 279 1.59 -6.69 20.24
N THR A 280 1.41 -6.50 18.92
CA THR A 280 0.34 -5.64 18.37
C THR A 280 -1.04 -6.17 18.73
N ALA A 281 -1.22 -7.49 18.73
CA ALA A 281 -2.49 -8.09 19.17
C ALA A 281 -2.73 -7.83 20.67
N GLY A 282 -1.69 -7.90 21.50
CA GLY A 282 -1.77 -7.54 22.92
C GLY A 282 -2.19 -6.08 23.15
N GLN A 283 -1.58 -5.14 22.41
CA GLN A 283 -1.96 -3.72 22.50
C GLN A 283 -3.39 -3.47 22.02
N LEU A 284 -3.81 -4.11 20.93
CA LEU A 284 -5.19 -4.01 20.47
C LEU A 284 -6.18 -4.55 21.50
N ILE A 285 -5.87 -5.62 22.23
CA ILE A 285 -6.72 -6.11 23.31
C ILE A 285 -6.90 -5.04 24.39
N THR A 286 -5.82 -4.35 24.79
CA THR A 286 -5.87 -3.27 25.79
C THR A 286 -6.72 -2.10 25.31
N GLU A 287 -6.51 -1.65 24.06
CA GLU A 287 -7.29 -0.56 23.44
C GLU A 287 -8.79 -0.87 23.33
N LEU A 288 -9.16 -2.17 23.30
CA LEU A 288 -10.54 -2.62 23.24
C LEU A 288 -11.17 -2.91 24.62
N GLN A 289 -10.48 -2.56 25.70
CA GLN A 289 -10.97 -2.68 27.08
C GLN A 289 -11.21 -1.31 27.74
N GLU A 290 -10.51 -0.28 27.28
CA GLU A 290 -10.61 1.12 27.70
C GLU A 290 -11.67 1.89 26.91
#